data_AF-A0A087TS13-F1
#
_entry.id   AF-A0A087TS13-F1
#
_cell.length_a   1.000
_cell.length_b   1.000
_cell.length_c   1.000
_cell.angle_alpha   90.00
_cell.angle_beta   90.00
_cell.angle_gamma   90.00
#
_symmetry.space_group_name_H-M   'P 1'
#
loop_
_entity.id
_entity.type
_entity.pdbx_description
1 polymer ?
#
loop_
_entity_poly.entity_id
_entity_poly.type
_entity_poly.pdbx_seq_one_letter_code
_entity_poly.pdbx_strand_id
1 'polypeptide(L)' 'MLFGLEPSHAVTGGVFYSGQEFESEFVDVLGDQCYRYLMEAKGAADNLPDPISRSSASLKSSKDICNYLNGLQISK' A
#
# COMPACT_ATOMS: atom_id res chain seq x y z
N MET A 1 -8.97 -31.30 -18.83
CA MET A 1 -7.87 -30.47 -18.34
C MET A 1 -7.23 -29.81 -19.54
N LEU A 2 -7.42 -28.49 -19.71
CA LEU A 2 -6.73 -27.73 -20.75
C LEU A 2 -5.37 -27.32 -20.18
N PHE A 3 -4.31 -27.93 -20.69
CA PHE A 3 -2.95 -27.64 -20.25
C PHE A 3 -2.54 -26.24 -20.74
N GLY A 4 -2.02 -25.41 -19.84
CA GLY A 4 -1.42 -24.11 -20.16
C GLY A 4 -2.32 -22.87 -20.05
N LEU A 5 -3.55 -23.01 -19.54
CA LEU A 5 -4.44 -21.88 -19.27
C LEU A 5 -4.55 -21.65 -17.77
N GLU A 6 -3.99 -20.54 -17.29
CA GLU A 6 -4.31 -20.02 -15.97
C GLU A 6 -5.65 -19.27 -16.02
N PRO A 7 -6.55 -19.49 -15.05
CA PRO A 7 -7.77 -18.72 -14.94
C PRO A 7 -7.44 -17.23 -14.77
N SER A 8 -8.26 -16.37 -15.37
CA SER A 8 -8.09 -14.91 -15.26
C SER A 8 -7.98 -14.48 -13.79
N HIS A 9 -7.05 -13.57 -13.48
CA HIS A 9 -6.86 -13.01 -12.13
C HIS A 9 -8.14 -12.42 -11.53
N ALA A 10 -9.05 -11.92 -12.37
CA ALA A 10 -10.34 -11.41 -11.92
C ALA A 10 -11.27 -12.52 -11.35
N VAL A 11 -11.04 -13.77 -11.73
CA VAL A 11 -11.82 -14.95 -11.33
C VAL A 11 -11.19 -15.65 -10.12
N THR A 12 -9.88 -15.57 -9.94
CA THR A 12 -9.15 -16.20 -8.82
C THR A 12 -9.02 -15.34 -7.55
N GLY A 13 -9.54 -14.11 -7.57
CA GLY A 13 -9.50 -13.21 -6.41
C GLY A 13 -8.41 -12.12 -6.49
N GLY A 14 -7.64 -12.07 -7.57
CA GLY A 14 -6.71 -10.97 -7.86
C GLY A 14 -5.35 -11.10 -7.16
N VAL A 15 -4.69 -9.96 -6.93
CA VAL A 15 -3.30 -9.84 -6.43
C VAL A 15 -3.15 -10.29 -4.97
N PHE A 16 -4.24 -10.44 -4.22
CA PHE A 16 -4.21 -10.83 -2.81
C PHE A 16 -4.37 -12.34 -2.58
N TYR A 17 -4.38 -13.14 -3.65
CA TYR A 17 -4.57 -14.58 -3.57
C TYR A 17 -3.39 -15.32 -4.16
N SER A 18 -2.85 -16.26 -3.39
CA SER A 18 -1.87 -17.25 -3.84
C SER A 18 -2.62 -18.55 -4.16
N GLY A 19 -3.02 -18.72 -5.42
CA GLY A 19 -3.85 -19.86 -5.83
C GLY A 19 -5.29 -19.76 -5.30
N GLN A 20 -5.61 -20.52 -4.25
CA GLN A 20 -6.93 -20.50 -3.59
C GLN A 20 -6.90 -19.86 -2.20
N GLU A 21 -5.72 -19.51 -1.68
CA GLU A 21 -5.55 -18.97 -0.34
C GLU A 21 -5.40 -17.46 -0.39
N PHE A 22 -6.12 -16.76 0.49
CA PHE A 22 -5.99 -15.32 0.66
C PHE A 22 -4.73 -15.01 1.47
N GLU A 23 -3.82 -14.21 0.89
CA GLU A 23 -2.61 -13.75 1.55
C GLU A 23 -2.91 -12.61 2.54
N SER A 24 -3.57 -12.95 3.64
CA SER A 24 -3.86 -12.00 4.73
C SER A 24 -2.60 -11.33 5.28
N GLU A 25 -1.50 -12.08 5.44
CA GLU A 25 -0.23 -11.55 5.91
C GLU A 25 0.33 -10.46 4.99
N PHE A 26 0.19 -10.62 3.66
CA PHE A 26 0.62 -9.62 2.70
C PHE A 26 -0.18 -8.32 2.82
N VAL A 27 -1.50 -8.45 2.99
CA VAL A 27 -2.39 -7.29 3.20
C VAL A 27 -2.07 -6.58 4.52
N ASP A 28 -1.76 -7.32 5.57
CA ASP A 28 -1.36 -6.76 6.86
C ASP A 28 -0.04 -5.99 6.75
N VAL A 29 0.96 -6.54 6.05
CA VAL A 29 2.24 -5.85 5.79
C VAL A 29 2.02 -4.58 4.95
N LEU A 30 1.17 -4.62 3.91
CA LEU A 30 0.83 -3.44 3.13
C LEU A 30 0.16 -2.35 4.00
N GLY A 31 -0.76 -2.76 4.88
CA GLY A 31 -1.42 -1.87 5.83
C GLY A 31 -0.43 -1.20 6.77
N ASP A 32 0.48 -1.97 7.37
CA ASP A 32 1.53 -1.45 8.27
C ASP A 32 2.46 -0.46 7.55
N GLN A 33 2.87 -0.78 6.31
CA GLN A 33 3.71 0.14 5.52
C GLN A 33 3.00 1.46 5.20
N CYS A 34 1.71 1.41 4.87
CA CYS A 34 0.91 2.62 4.64
C CYS A 34 0.80 3.44 5.92
N TYR A 35 0.52 2.79 7.05
CA TYR A 35 0.42 3.44 8.35
C TYR A 35 1.73 4.12 8.76
N ARG A 36 2.86 3.42 8.60
CA ARG A 36 4.19 3.93 8.91
C ARG A 36 4.53 5.18 8.11
N TYR A 37 4.26 5.15 6.79
CA TYR A 37 4.47 6.31 5.92
C TYR A 37 3.65 7.53 6.34
N LEU A 38 2.37 7.32 6.71
CA LEU A 38 1.50 8.41 7.17
C LEU A 38 1.91 8.95 8.55
N MET A 39 2.35 8.08 9.46
CA MET A 39 2.90 8.49 10.76
C MET A 39 4.17 9.34 10.59
N GLU A 40 5.06 8.95 9.69
CA GLU A 40 6.28 9.73 9.38
C GLU A 40 5.92 11.10 8.81
N ALA A 41 4.99 11.16 7.85
CA ALA A 41 4.50 12.42 7.29
C ALA A 41 3.87 13.33 8.36
N LYS A 42 3.10 12.76 9.29
CA LYS A 42 2.53 13.49 10.43
C LYS A 42 3.61 14.01 11.37
N GLY A 43 4.58 13.17 11.74
CA GLY A 43 5.69 13.56 12.60
C GLY A 43 6.53 14.69 12.00
N ALA A 44 6.79 14.64 10.68
CA ALA A 44 7.44 15.72 9.97
C ALA A 44 6.61 17.02 10.00
N ALA A 45 5.29 16.91 9.84
CA ALA A 45 4.38 18.05 9.87
C ALA A 45 4.27 18.73 11.25
N ASP A 46 4.30 17.96 12.34
CA ASP A 46 4.21 18.49 13.71
C ASP A 46 5.38 19.42 14.07
N ASN A 47 6.52 19.28 13.38
CA ASN A 47 7.67 20.18 13.53
C ASN A 47 7.46 21.56 12.87
N LEU A 48 6.42 21.74 12.06
CA LEU A 48 6.12 23.04 11.46
C LEU A 48 5.35 23.94 12.46
N PRO A 49 5.76 25.21 12.63
CA PRO A 49 5.11 26.15 13.53
C PRO A 49 3.75 26.63 12.99
N ASP A 50 3.58 26.69 11.67
CA ASP A 50 2.37 27.21 11.03
C ASP A 50 1.28 26.15 10.90
N PRO A 51 0.06 26.40 11.40
CA PRO A 51 -1.02 25.41 11.40
C PRO A 51 -1.52 25.05 9.99
N ILE A 52 -1.49 26.01 9.06
CA ILE A 52 -1.88 25.78 7.66
C ILE A 52 -0.86 24.86 6.97
N SER A 53 0.43 25.17 7.13
CA SER A 53 1.53 24.38 6.57
C SER A 53 1.63 22.99 7.22
N ARG A 54 1.30 22.86 8.50
CA ARG A 54 1.20 21.57 9.20
C ARG A 54 0.09 20.69 8.60
N SER A 55 -1.10 21.25 8.39
CA SER A 55 -2.21 20.51 7.82
C SER A 55 -1.89 20.01 6.41
N SER A 56 -1.35 20.88 5.56
CA SER A 56 -0.97 20.51 4.20
C SER A 56 0.16 19.49 4.14
N ALA A 57 1.15 19.58 5.03
CA ALA A 57 2.27 18.62 5.09
C ALA A 57 1.86 17.23 5.62
N SER A 58 0.88 17.19 6.53
CA SER A 58 0.37 15.95 7.12
C SER A 58 -0.45 15.09 6.14
N LEU A 59 -1.03 15.72 5.11
CA LEU A 59 -1.85 15.06 4.11
C LEU A 59 -0.98 14.56 2.96
N LYS A 60 -1.22 13.33 2.52
CA LYS A 60 -0.53 12.70 1.38
C LYS A 60 -1.54 12.21 0.36
N SER A 61 -1.19 12.33 -0.92
CA SER A 61 -2.03 11.80 -1.99
C SER A 61 -1.95 10.29 -2.04
N SER A 62 -3.04 9.63 -2.43
CA SER A 62 -3.07 8.18 -2.67
C SER A 62 -2.03 7.76 -3.71
N LYS A 63 -1.75 8.63 -4.69
CA LYS A 63 -0.72 8.39 -5.71
C LYS A 63 0.69 8.36 -5.13
N ASP A 64 0.98 9.22 -4.15
CA ASP A 64 2.28 9.26 -3.48
C ASP A 64 2.50 8.01 -2.63
N ILE A 65 1.44 7.57 -1.93
CA ILE A 65 1.47 6.31 -1.16
C ILE A 65 1.70 5.13 -2.11
N CYS A 66 1.02 5.08 -3.26
CA CYS A 66 1.22 4.04 -4.26
C CYS A 66 2.65 4.03 -4.82
N ASN A 67 3.22 5.20 -5.12
CA ASN A 67 4.61 5.31 -5.57
C ASN A 67 5.60 4.83 -4.49
N TYR A 68 5.36 5.18 -3.23
CA TYR A 68 6.15 4.71 -2.09
C TYR A 68 6.10 3.18 -1.95
N LEU A 69 4.90 2.60 -2.03
CA LEU A 69 4.72 1.14 -1.99
C LEU A 69 5.41 0.44 -3.15
N ASN A 70 5.33 1.00 -4.37
CA ASN A 70 6.04 0.46 -5.53
C ASN A 70 7.57 0.53 -5.36
N GLY A 71 8.08 1.58 -4.71
CA GLY A 71 9.51 1.71 -4.41
C GLY A 71 10.03 0.72 -3.38
N LEU A 72 9.16 0.24 -2.47
CA LEU A 72 9.51 -0.77 -1.47
C LEU A 72 9.64 -2.19 -2.04
N GLN A 73 9.20 -2.44 -3.28
CA GLN A 73 9.20 -3.76 -3.93
C GLN A 73 8.67 -4.89 -3.02
N ILE A 74 7.54 -4.64 -2.35
CA ILE A 74 6.92 -5.61 -1.41
C ILE A 74 6.41 -6.86 -2.16
N SER A 75 6.21 -6.76 -3.47
CA SER A 75 5.93 -7.87 -4.39
C SER A 75 6.90 -7.86 -5.56
N LYS A 76 7.25 -9.06 -6.08
CA LYS A 76 7.85 -9.22 -7.40
C LYS A 76 6.87 -8.86 -8.52
#